data_AF-A0A8C3Y0M3-F1
#
_entry.id   AF-A0A8C3Y0M3-F1
#
_cell.length_a   1.000
_cell.length_b   1.000
_cell.length_c   1.000
_cell.angle_alpha   90.00
_cell.angle_beta   90.00
_cell.angle_gamma   90.00
#
_symmetry.space_group_name_H-M   'P 1'
#
loop_
_entity.id
_entity.type
_entity.pdbx_description
1 polymer ?
#
loop_
_entity_poly.entity_id
_entity_poly.type
_entity_poly.pdbx_seq_one_letter_code
_entity_poly.pdbx_strand_id
1 'polypeptide(L)'
;GTVVFNLQLVLSPGEAVGKGLTPDAARELGLPAGIAVAASLIDAHAGGLGVIGADVKGHNLPCENQPITSRVAMICGTSSCHMGVSETPIFVPGVWGPYFSAMVPGLWLNEGGQSATGKLVSVWRHRQAPRLLLCGMPSLAIQT
;
A
#
# COMPACT_ATOMS: atom_id res chain seq x y z
N GLY A 1 22.86 15.60 24.20
CA GLY A 1 23.11 16.90 23.57
C GLY A 1 22.64 16.83 22.15
N THR A 2 21.57 17.55 21.81
CA THR A 2 21.01 17.55 20.45
C THR A 2 21.82 18.51 19.61
N VAL A 3 22.49 17.99 18.60
CA VAL A 3 23.18 18.81 17.59
C VAL A 3 22.11 19.29 16.61
N VAL A 4 21.76 20.58 16.71
CA VAL A 4 20.87 21.26 15.77
C VAL A 4 21.73 21.76 14.60
N PHE A 5 21.89 20.93 13.58
CA PHE A 5 22.01 21.45 12.22
C PHE A 5 20.59 21.71 11.70
N ASN A 6 20.45 22.62 10.74
CA ASN A 6 19.17 23.06 10.15
C ASN A 6 18.45 21.89 9.42
N LEU A 7 17.97 20.90 10.18
CA LEU A 7 17.49 19.60 9.73
C LEU A 7 15.96 19.63 9.61
N GLN A 8 15.45 19.36 8.40
CA GLN A 8 14.06 19.01 8.21
C GLN A 8 13.73 17.78 9.05
N LEU A 9 12.73 17.91 9.93
CA LEU A 9 12.23 16.83 10.77
C LEU A 9 11.60 15.73 9.89
N VAL A 10 12.12 14.51 9.98
CA VAL A 10 11.50 13.32 9.38
C VAL A 10 10.82 12.53 10.48
N LEU A 11 9.54 12.21 10.28
CA LEU A 11 8.73 11.43 11.20
C LEU A 11 8.38 10.08 10.56
N SER A 12 8.23 9.07 11.40
CA SER A 12 7.76 7.74 11.01
C SER A 12 6.26 7.79 10.69
N PRO A 13 5.78 6.91 9.81
CA PRO A 13 4.35 6.74 9.57
C PRO A 13 3.57 6.56 10.88
N GLY A 14 2.48 7.30 11.04
CA GLY A 14 1.64 7.23 12.24
C GLY A 14 2.06 8.16 13.39
N GLU A 15 3.25 8.76 13.36
CA GLU A 15 3.64 9.75 14.38
C GLU A 15 2.83 11.04 14.25
N ALA A 16 2.45 11.63 15.38
CA ALA A 16 1.65 12.85 15.40
C ALA A 16 2.45 14.06 14.88
N VAL A 17 1.88 14.79 13.92
CA VAL A 17 2.45 16.02 13.37
C VAL A 17 1.97 17.22 14.18
N GLY A 18 2.93 17.96 14.74
CA GLY A 18 2.65 19.20 15.47
C GLY A 18 1.69 18.98 16.64
N LYS A 19 0.63 19.81 16.70
CA LYS A 19 -0.42 19.74 17.74
C LYS A 19 -1.77 19.27 17.16
N GLY A 20 -1.72 18.50 16.07
CA GLY A 20 -2.92 18.09 15.33
C GLY A 20 -3.44 19.16 14.37
N LEU A 21 -4.70 18.99 13.96
CA LEU A 21 -5.34 19.82 12.95
C LEU A 21 -5.44 21.28 13.39
N THR A 22 -4.99 22.21 12.54
CA THR A 22 -5.04 23.64 12.85
C THR A 22 -6.48 24.15 12.91
N PRO A 23 -6.76 25.25 13.63
CA PRO A 23 -8.11 25.82 13.70
C PRO A 23 -8.72 26.16 12.33
N ASP A 24 -7.90 26.60 11.37
CA ASP A 24 -8.36 26.94 10.02
C ASP A 24 -8.72 25.69 9.22
N ALA A 25 -7.85 24.67 9.20
CA ALA A 25 -8.14 23.41 8.52
C ALA A 25 -9.34 22.66 9.17
N ALA A 26 -9.46 22.73 10.49
CA ALA A 26 -10.60 22.18 11.22
C ALA A 26 -11.93 22.81 10.79
N ARG A 27 -11.94 24.13 10.59
CA ARG A 27 -13.12 24.87 10.10
C ARG A 27 -13.49 24.49 8.67
N GLU A 28 -12.50 24.33 7.79
CA GLU A 28 -12.71 23.93 6.39
C GLU A 28 -13.22 22.50 6.25
N LEU A 29 -12.73 21.58 7.09
CA LEU A 29 -13.09 20.16 7.06
C LEU A 29 -14.32 19.82 7.93
N GLY A 30 -14.80 20.76 8.75
CA GLY A 30 -15.89 20.50 9.71
C GLY A 30 -15.50 19.53 10.83
N LEU A 31 -14.24 19.52 11.25
CA LEU A 31 -13.68 18.62 12.26
C LEU A 31 -13.26 19.38 13.54
N PRO A 32 -13.07 18.70 14.68
CA PRO A 32 -12.53 19.33 15.89
C PRO A 32 -11.09 19.82 15.70
N ALA A 33 -10.80 21.06 16.11
CA ALA A 33 -9.43 21.56 16.14
C ALA A 33 -8.57 20.75 17.13
N GLY A 34 -7.31 20.53 16.77
CA GLY A 34 -6.38 19.73 17.57
C GLY A 34 -6.57 18.21 17.47
N ILE A 35 -7.51 17.71 16.64
CA ILE A 35 -7.57 16.27 16.36
C ILE A 35 -6.24 15.78 15.79
N ALA A 36 -5.80 14.59 16.21
CA ALA A 36 -4.50 14.05 15.83
C ALA A 36 -4.38 13.91 14.31
N VAL A 37 -3.23 14.34 13.77
CA VAL A 37 -2.87 14.20 12.35
C VAL A 37 -1.56 13.42 12.32
N ALA A 38 -1.57 12.27 11.65
CA ALA A 38 -0.38 11.44 11.49
C ALA A 38 0.53 11.97 10.37
N ALA A 39 1.82 11.67 10.46
CA ALA A 39 2.76 11.84 9.36
C ALA A 39 2.27 11.08 8.13
N SER A 40 2.40 11.70 6.96
CA SER A 40 1.84 11.20 5.71
C SER A 40 2.50 9.89 5.25
N LEU A 41 1.78 9.13 4.44
CA LEU A 41 2.25 7.95 3.72
C LEU A 41 2.00 8.09 2.23
N ILE A 42 2.83 7.43 1.42
CA ILE A 42 2.56 7.20 -0.01
C ILE A 42 1.31 6.31 -0.13
N ASP A 43 0.48 6.53 -1.15
CA ASP A 43 -0.80 5.85 -1.35
C ASP A 43 -0.69 4.31 -1.29
N ALA A 44 0.25 3.73 -2.02
CA ALA A 44 0.47 2.30 -2.06
C ALA A 44 0.97 1.79 -0.69
N HIS A 45 1.78 2.58 0.02
CA HIS A 45 2.26 2.23 1.36
C HIS A 45 1.12 2.29 2.39
N ALA A 46 0.22 3.26 2.28
CA ALA A 46 -0.98 3.34 3.11
C ALA A 46 -1.91 2.14 2.87
N GLY A 47 -2.11 1.76 1.60
CA GLY A 47 -2.82 0.55 1.23
C GLY A 47 -2.14 -0.70 1.79
N GLY A 48 -0.80 -0.79 1.69
CA GLY A 48 0.00 -1.87 2.23
C GLY A 48 -0.15 -2.03 3.74
N LEU A 49 -0.02 -0.91 4.47
CA LEU A 49 -0.24 -0.86 5.92
C LEU A 49 -1.67 -1.29 6.30
N GLY A 50 -2.67 -0.90 5.51
CA GLY A 50 -4.06 -1.25 5.74
C GLY A 50 -4.38 -2.75 5.64
N VAL A 51 -3.56 -3.53 4.92
CA VAL A 51 -3.83 -4.96 4.67
C VAL A 51 -2.79 -5.92 5.25
N ILE A 52 -1.52 -5.50 5.38
CA ILE A 52 -0.43 -6.41 5.78
C ILE A 52 -0.64 -7.01 7.19
N GLY A 53 -1.23 -6.20 8.08
CA GLY A 53 -1.51 -6.55 9.46
C GLY A 53 -2.91 -7.14 9.71
N ALA A 54 -3.66 -7.51 8.65
CA ALA A 54 -5.02 -8.02 8.80
C ALA A 54 -5.08 -9.22 9.77
N ASP A 55 -6.06 -9.22 10.68
CA ASP A 55 -6.36 -10.39 11.48
C ASP A 55 -7.01 -11.45 10.59
N VAL A 56 -6.43 -12.64 10.56
CA VAL A 56 -6.88 -13.75 9.72
C VAL A 56 -7.25 -14.99 10.53
N LYS A 57 -7.37 -14.86 11.85
CA LYS A 57 -7.79 -15.96 12.73
C LYS A 57 -9.13 -16.54 12.32
N GLY A 58 -9.23 -17.87 12.27
CA GLY A 58 -10.45 -18.57 11.91
C GLY A 58 -10.75 -18.62 10.41
N HIS A 59 -9.87 -18.07 9.55
CA HIS A 59 -10.00 -18.16 8.10
C HIS A 59 -9.28 -19.38 7.51
N ASN A 60 -8.58 -20.18 8.33
CA ASN A 60 -7.85 -21.38 7.91
C ASN A 60 -6.84 -21.08 6.79
N LEU A 61 -6.17 -19.92 6.88
CA LEU A 61 -5.19 -19.47 5.91
C LEU A 61 -3.77 -19.94 6.30
N PRO A 62 -2.89 -20.23 5.33
CA PRO A 62 -1.53 -20.66 5.62
C PRO A 62 -0.71 -19.69 6.50
N CYS A 63 -1.05 -18.40 6.48
CA CYS A 63 -0.37 -17.34 7.24
C CYS A 63 -1.02 -17.02 8.60
N GLU A 64 -2.01 -17.80 9.05
CA GLU A 64 -2.79 -17.50 10.26
C GLU A 64 -1.94 -17.41 11.53
N ASN A 65 -1.01 -18.34 11.69
CA ASN A 65 -0.09 -18.38 12.84
C ASN A 65 1.32 -17.88 12.47
N GLN A 66 1.43 -17.06 11.44
CA GLN A 66 2.70 -16.56 10.92
C GLN A 66 2.80 -15.04 11.11
N PRO A 67 4.02 -14.49 11.32
CA PRO A 67 4.21 -13.05 11.48
C PRO A 67 3.85 -12.29 10.20
N ILE A 68 3.63 -10.97 10.32
CA ILE A 68 3.36 -10.12 9.14
C ILE A 68 4.51 -10.13 8.12
N THR A 69 5.73 -10.48 8.55
CA THR A 69 6.91 -10.66 7.69
C THR A 69 6.83 -11.88 6.78
N SER A 70 5.88 -12.80 7.02
CA SER A 70 5.58 -13.93 6.14
C SER A 70 4.54 -13.59 5.07
N ARG A 71 4.13 -12.32 4.97
CA ARG A 71 3.02 -11.87 4.12
C ARG A 71 3.53 -10.86 3.09
N VAL A 72 2.83 -10.79 1.97
CA VAL A 72 3.03 -9.76 0.94
C VAL A 72 1.72 -9.02 0.75
N ALA A 73 1.75 -7.70 0.90
CA ALA A 73 0.62 -6.84 0.55
C ALA A 73 0.65 -6.54 -0.96
N MET A 74 -0.47 -6.76 -1.64
CA MET A 74 -0.63 -6.45 -3.06
C MET A 74 -1.62 -5.30 -3.23
N ILE A 75 -1.12 -4.16 -3.72
CA ILE A 75 -1.95 -2.97 -3.94
C ILE A 75 -2.22 -2.86 -5.43
N CYS A 76 -3.41 -3.31 -5.81
CA CYS A 76 -3.79 -3.52 -7.20
C CYS A 76 -4.62 -2.36 -7.76
N GLY A 77 -4.28 -1.94 -8.98
CA GLY A 77 -5.00 -0.92 -9.75
C GLY A 77 -4.66 -1.02 -11.24
N THR A 78 -4.37 0.12 -11.89
CA THR A 78 -3.86 0.13 -13.27
C THR A 78 -2.52 -0.61 -13.39
N SER A 79 -1.70 -0.45 -12.36
CA SER A 79 -0.47 -1.16 -12.02
C SER A 79 -0.65 -1.87 -10.67
N SER A 80 0.31 -2.68 -10.25
CA SER A 80 0.29 -3.29 -8.92
C SER A 80 1.62 -3.15 -8.20
N CYS A 81 1.59 -2.75 -6.92
CA CYS A 81 2.72 -2.78 -6.01
C CYS A 81 2.67 -4.05 -5.14
N HIS A 82 3.83 -4.63 -4.87
CA HIS A 82 4.02 -5.82 -4.05
C HIS A 82 4.96 -5.47 -2.90
N MET A 83 4.44 -5.49 -1.67
CA MET A 83 5.16 -4.98 -0.51
C MET A 83 5.40 -6.10 0.50
N GLY A 84 6.66 -6.38 0.77
CA GLY A 84 7.09 -7.30 1.83
C GLY A 84 7.87 -6.55 2.90
N VAL A 85 7.72 -6.97 4.15
CA VAL A 85 8.46 -6.38 5.29
C VAL A 85 9.35 -7.41 5.97
N SER A 86 10.49 -6.98 6.49
CA SER A 86 11.46 -7.82 7.19
C SER A 86 12.08 -7.12 8.39
N GLU A 87 12.55 -7.89 9.37
CA GLU A 87 13.25 -7.36 10.55
C GLU A 87 14.66 -6.88 10.22
N THR A 88 15.29 -7.47 9.20
CA THR A 88 16.63 -7.14 8.72
C THR A 88 16.59 -6.65 7.26
N PRO A 89 17.58 -5.87 6.81
CA PRO A 89 17.65 -5.42 5.43
C PRO A 89 17.93 -6.59 4.49
N ILE A 90 17.10 -6.74 3.44
CA ILE A 90 17.25 -7.76 2.40
C ILE A 90 17.35 -7.03 1.05
N PHE A 91 18.42 -7.29 0.29
CA PHE A 91 18.64 -6.72 -1.04
C PHE A 91 18.30 -7.77 -2.11
N VAL A 92 17.40 -7.44 -3.02
CA VAL A 92 16.94 -8.36 -4.07
C VAL A 92 17.09 -7.69 -5.43
N PRO A 93 17.78 -8.31 -6.41
CA PRO A 93 17.88 -7.75 -7.76
C PRO A 93 16.51 -7.50 -8.40
N GLY A 94 16.27 -6.27 -8.85
CA GLY A 94 15.01 -5.87 -9.50
C GLY A 94 13.86 -5.51 -8.54
N VAL A 95 14.10 -5.48 -7.24
CA VAL A 95 13.15 -5.02 -6.22
C VAL A 95 13.70 -3.76 -5.56
N TRP A 96 12.85 -2.77 -5.30
CA TRP A 96 13.25 -1.55 -4.62
C TRP A 96 13.37 -1.75 -3.11
N GLY A 97 14.29 -1.03 -2.48
CA GLY A 97 14.60 -1.15 -1.06
C GLY A 97 15.95 -1.82 -0.78
N PRO A 98 16.22 -2.23 0.48
CA PRO A 98 15.31 -2.20 1.61
C PRO A 98 15.20 -0.80 2.26
N TYR A 99 13.98 -0.31 2.47
CA TYR A 99 13.71 1.00 3.10
C TYR A 99 13.30 0.84 4.56
N PHE A 100 14.09 1.39 5.49
CA PHE A 100 13.81 1.27 6.93
C PHE A 100 12.64 2.16 7.36
N SER A 101 11.68 1.58 8.08
CA SER A 101 10.50 2.26 8.64
C SER A 101 9.65 3.04 7.62
N ALA A 102 9.71 2.65 6.34
CA ALA A 102 9.02 3.37 5.25
C ALA A 102 7.50 3.08 5.19
N MET A 103 7.04 1.95 5.74
CA MET A 103 5.62 1.58 5.77
C MET A 103 5.17 1.13 7.16
N VAL A 104 5.89 0.18 7.76
CA VAL A 104 5.65 -0.29 9.13
C VAL A 104 6.81 0.19 10.01
N PRO A 105 6.56 0.99 11.06
CA PRO A 105 7.61 1.45 11.96
C PRO A 105 8.46 0.29 12.51
N GLY A 106 9.79 0.43 12.43
CA GLY A 106 10.74 -0.58 12.92
C GLY A 106 11.05 -1.74 11.96
N LEU A 107 10.40 -1.83 10.80
CA LEU A 107 10.65 -2.88 9.80
C LEU A 107 11.24 -2.31 8.50
N TRP A 108 11.94 -3.15 7.76
CA TRP A 108 12.46 -2.86 6.43
C TRP A 108 11.43 -3.23 5.37
N LEU A 109 11.17 -2.32 4.43
CA LEU A 109 10.27 -2.53 3.30
C LEU A 109 11.05 -2.89 2.04
N ASN A 110 10.61 -3.93 1.35
CA ASN A 110 10.96 -4.20 -0.05
C ASN A 110 9.71 -4.02 -0.92
N GLU A 111 9.85 -3.28 -2.02
CA GLU A 111 8.77 -2.96 -2.94
C GLU A 111 9.07 -3.46 -4.36
N GLY A 112 8.27 -4.41 -4.81
CA GLY A 112 8.22 -4.83 -6.21
C GLY A 112 7.06 -4.15 -6.94
N GLY A 113 7.15 -4.07 -8.27
CA GLY A 113 6.14 -3.41 -9.09
C GLY A 113 5.84 -4.14 -10.38
N GLN A 114 4.57 -4.18 -10.77
CA GLN A 114 4.12 -4.53 -12.11
C GLN A 114 3.46 -3.29 -12.75
N SER A 115 4.10 -2.73 -13.76
CA SER A 115 3.69 -1.45 -14.37
C SER A 115 2.34 -1.50 -15.09
N ALA A 116 1.89 -2.68 -15.50
CA ALA A 116 0.60 -2.86 -16.17
C ALA A 116 -0.07 -4.16 -15.70
N THR A 117 -1.09 -4.03 -14.86
CA THR A 117 -1.92 -5.15 -14.39
C THR A 117 -3.36 -4.92 -14.82
N GLY A 118 -4.13 -4.12 -14.10
CA GLY A 118 -5.49 -3.74 -14.50
C GLY A 118 -5.54 -3.04 -15.85
N LYS A 119 -4.50 -2.25 -16.19
CA LYS A 119 -4.39 -1.62 -17.52
C LYS A 119 -4.25 -2.65 -18.64
N LEU A 120 -3.46 -3.70 -18.42
CA LEU A 120 -3.27 -4.76 -19.40
C LEU A 120 -4.59 -5.52 -19.64
N VAL A 121 -5.31 -5.87 -18.57
CA VAL A 121 -6.63 -6.52 -18.65
C VAL A 121 -7.63 -5.62 -19.38
N SER A 122 -7.66 -4.33 -19.05
CA SER A 122 -8.52 -3.36 -19.73
C SER A 122 -8.23 -3.30 -21.24
N VAL A 123 -6.96 -3.16 -21.63
CA VAL A 123 -6.56 -3.10 -23.05
C VAL A 123 -6.94 -4.40 -23.77
N TRP A 124 -6.69 -5.56 -23.16
CA TRP A 124 -7.07 -6.85 -23.71
C TRP A 124 -8.59 -6.92 -23.94
N ARG A 125 -9.38 -6.57 -22.93
CA ARG A 125 -10.86 -6.57 -23.01
C ARG A 125 -11.34 -5.66 -24.13
N HIS A 126 -10.84 -4.43 -24.20
CA HIS A 126 -11.25 -3.48 -25.24
C HIS A 126 -10.82 -3.89 -26.66
N ARG A 127 -9.69 -4.61 -26.81
CA ARG A 127 -9.20 -5.06 -28.12
C ARG A 127 -9.73 -6.42 -28.56
N GLN A 128 -10.06 -7.33 -27.64
CA GLN A 128 -10.50 -8.70 -27.96
C GLN A 128 -12.01 -8.92 -27.83
N ALA A 129 -12.74 -8.21 -26.98
CA ALA A 129 -14.19 -8.34 -26.89
C ALA A 129 -14.90 -8.08 -28.24
N PRO A 130 -14.50 -7.10 -29.08
CA PRO A 130 -15.10 -6.93 -30.40
C PRO A 130 -14.84 -8.12 -31.34
N ARG A 131 -13.72 -8.82 -31.15
CA ARG A 131 -13.29 -9.94 -31.99
C ARG A 131 -13.95 -11.25 -31.58
N LEU A 132 -14.26 -11.44 -30.29
CA LEU A 132 -15.05 -12.57 -29.80
C LEU A 132 -16.53 -12.48 -30.23
N LEU A 133 -17.11 -11.27 -30.22
CA LEU A 133 -18.46 -11.01 -30.72
C LEU A 133 -18.60 -11.28 -32.23
N LEU A 134 -17.57 -10.98 -33.03
CA LEU A 134 -17.54 -11.29 -34.46
C LEU A 134 -17.30 -12.77 -34.78
N CYS A 135 -16.73 -13.55 -33.84
CA CYS A 135 -16.38 -14.95 -34.05
C CYS A 135 -17.46 -15.95 -33.60
N GLY A 136 -18.65 -15.48 -33.22
CA GLY A 136 -19.82 -16.34 -32.99
C GLY A 136 -19.61 -17.44 -31.95
N MET A 137 -18.93 -17.15 -30.83
CA MET A 137 -18.89 -18.11 -29.72
C MET A 137 -20.25 -18.11 -28.99
N PRO A 138 -20.98 -19.24 -28.96
CA PRO A 138 -22.19 -19.33 -28.17
C PRO A 138 -21.81 -19.43 -26.69
N SER A 139 -22.40 -18.54 -25.88
CA SER A 139 -22.55 -18.61 -24.42
C SER A 139 -21.32 -19.02 -23.61
N LEU A 140 -20.49 -18.05 -23.23
CA LEU A 140 -19.93 -18.03 -21.89
C LEU A 140 -20.23 -16.67 -21.27
N ALA A 141 -21.48 -16.51 -20.85
CA ALA A 141 -21.87 -15.45 -19.95
C ALA A 141 -21.23 -15.75 -18.59
N ILE A 142 -20.09 -15.12 -18.31
CA ILE A 142 -19.69 -14.88 -16.92
C ILE A 142 -20.49 -13.65 -16.50
N GLN A 143 -21.73 -13.89 -16.05
CA GLN A 143 -22.48 -12.94 -15.24
C GLN A 143 -22.04 -13.10 -13.78
N THR A 144 -21.82 -11.92 -13.16
CA THR A 144 -21.52 -11.61 -11.75
C THR A 144 -20.21 -12.12 -11.18
#